data_AF-A0A420T590-F1
#
_entry.id   AF-A0A420T590-F1
#
_cell.length_a   1.000
_cell.length_b   1.000
_cell.length_c   1.000
_cell.angle_alpha   90.00
_cell.angle_beta   90.00
_cell.angle_gamma   90.00
#
_symmetry.space_group_name_H-M   'P 1'
#
loop_
_entity.id
_entity.type
_entity.pdbx_description
1 polymer ?
#
loop_
_entity_poly.entity_id
_entity_poly.type
_entity_poly.pdbx_seq_one_letter_code
_entity_poly.pdbx_strand_id
1 'polypeptide(L)'
;MVGFAARRLENIKQNEMLLSELKNPIPKVDPQSKPASKRVKRRTTPPSAPTRQSRRIAEASTKPSYNEELGDASGPQTSFKTRKQSRANYNNAVESTSSDPESDPQTRKDVKSIQDGWTRWKAEADQPTRNASGEFQFESHPDFRPNKSPEEIIREGSFGGSYWRPLFSKHLGITIQDDWRELPSSWTAGLNVDEYLTSDIYNPEINKYGVACGQSIEEWEAAGWIAHEYDVRGWFQWYCRFWMGRRCSDDERQISRWKKCVGETGRWRRILLKKYVALGIRTVFADDGRDEDEVDVSPVVHQTCHHWAYEVRQDALERFWADGR
;
A
#
# COMPACT_ATOMS: atom_id res chain seq x y z
N MET A 1 1.06 15.86 34.26
CA MET A 1 0.73 15.34 32.92
C MET A 1 1.37 16.23 31.88
N VAL A 2 2.47 15.79 31.29
CA VAL A 2 3.17 16.52 30.21
C VAL A 2 2.65 15.96 28.90
N GLY A 3 1.97 16.79 28.09
CA GLY A 3 1.28 16.37 26.87
C GLY A 3 2.23 15.76 25.82
N PHE A 4 1.70 14.86 25.00
CA PHE A 4 2.41 14.12 23.95
C PHE A 4 3.31 15.00 23.05
N ALA A 5 2.89 16.25 22.78
CA ALA A 5 3.67 17.24 22.03
C ALA A 5 5.03 17.58 22.67
N ALA A 6 5.10 17.65 24.01
CA ALA A 6 6.34 17.96 24.72
C ALA A 6 7.32 16.78 24.73
N ARG A 7 6.83 15.54 24.77
CA ARG A 7 7.67 14.33 24.64
C ARG A 7 8.28 14.21 23.24
N ARG A 8 7.54 14.61 22.20
CA ARG A 8 8.05 14.63 20.82
C ARG A 8 9.16 15.65 20.63
N LEU A 9 9.05 16.84 21.22
CA LEU A 9 10.11 17.85 21.21
C LEU A 9 11.38 17.34 21.92
N GLU A 10 11.23 16.60 23.01
CA GLU A 10 12.36 15.99 23.72
C GLU A 10 13.07 14.94 22.83
N ASN A 11 12.31 14.05 22.18
CA ASN A 11 12.88 13.04 21.27
C ASN A 11 13.54 13.66 20.03
N ILE A 12 12.97 14.74 19.47
CA ILE A 12 13.59 15.48 18.36
C ILE A 12 14.91 16.10 18.83
N LYS A 13 14.93 16.76 20.00
CA LYS A 13 16.16 17.33 20.59
C LYS A 13 17.22 16.27 20.87
N GLN A 14 16.84 15.10 21.38
CA GLN A 14 17.79 14.01 21.63
C GLN A 14 18.39 13.46 20.33
N ASN A 15 17.58 13.30 19.28
CA ASN A 15 18.07 12.88 17.97
C ASN A 15 18.97 13.94 17.32
N GLU A 16 18.65 15.23 17.47
CA GLU A 16 19.51 16.33 17.01
C GLU A 16 20.83 16.37 17.78
N MET A 17 20.83 16.12 19.10
CA MET A 17 22.05 16.00 19.91
C MET A 17 22.91 14.84 19.45
N LEU A 18 22.35 13.64 19.25
CA LEU A 18 23.09 12.47 18.73
C LEU A 18 23.68 12.72 17.33
N LEU A 19 22.93 13.39 16.45
CA LEU A 19 23.41 13.76 15.12
C LEU A 19 24.51 14.83 15.17
N SER A 20 24.48 15.71 16.17
CA SER A 20 25.54 16.69 16.40
C SER A 20 26.81 16.04 16.97
N GLU A 21 26.66 15.03 17.83
CA GLU A 21 27.75 14.26 18.43
C GLU A 21 28.47 13.38 17.40
N LEU A 22 27.76 12.90 16.38
CA LEU A 22 28.35 12.17 15.24
C LEU A 22 29.21 13.05 14.31
N LYS A 23 29.21 14.38 14.45
CA LYS A 23 30.01 15.30 13.62
C LYS A 23 31.43 15.51 14.15
N ASN A 24 32.06 14.47 14.67
CA ASN A 24 33.52 14.45 14.84
C ASN A 24 34.17 13.66 13.68
N PRO A 25 35.07 14.28 12.92
CA PRO A 25 35.68 13.64 11.75
C PRO A 25 36.58 12.48 12.19
N ILE A 26 36.39 11.32 11.56
CA ILE A 26 37.27 10.15 11.64
C ILE A 26 38.73 10.64 11.44
N PRO A 27 39.66 10.37 12.38
CA PRO A 27 41.06 10.72 12.18
C PRO A 27 41.59 9.98 10.95
N LYS A 28 42.10 10.73 9.98
CA LYS A 28 42.84 10.15 8.84
C LYS A 28 44.11 9.50 9.40
N VAL A 29 44.16 8.18 9.38
CA VAL A 29 45.38 7.43 9.67
C VAL A 29 46.15 7.25 8.36
N ASP A 30 47.31 7.88 8.26
CA ASP A 30 48.25 7.70 7.13
C ASP A 30 48.82 6.27 7.13
N PRO A 31 48.87 5.58 5.96
CA PRO A 31 49.41 4.24 5.89
C PRO A 31 50.93 4.28 5.67
N GLN A 32 51.72 4.04 6.73
CA GLN A 32 53.14 3.68 6.60
C GLN A 32 53.46 2.29 7.13
N SER A 33 53.81 1.42 6.17
CA SER A 33 54.79 0.34 6.18
C SER A 33 54.79 -0.71 7.30
N LYS A 34 54.48 -1.97 6.94
CA LYS A 34 55.20 -3.21 7.33
C LYS A 34 54.75 -4.41 6.46
N PRO A 35 55.55 -5.50 6.37
CA PRO A 35 55.91 -6.12 5.10
C PRO A 35 55.00 -7.28 4.62
N ALA A 36 55.16 -7.59 3.33
CA ALA A 36 54.37 -8.54 2.55
C ALA A 36 54.48 -9.99 3.02
N SER A 37 53.34 -10.59 3.38
CA SER A 37 53.16 -12.05 3.43
C SER A 37 52.52 -12.56 2.14
N LYS A 38 53.16 -13.56 1.53
CA LYS A 38 52.86 -14.21 0.25
C LYS A 38 51.36 -14.54 0.07
N ARG A 39 50.73 -13.97 -0.95
CA ARG A 39 49.38 -14.35 -1.40
C ARG A 39 49.49 -15.35 -2.55
N VAL A 40 49.02 -16.57 -2.30
CA VAL A 40 48.87 -17.66 -3.28
C VAL A 40 47.88 -17.21 -4.37
N LYS A 41 48.30 -17.26 -5.64
CA LYS A 41 47.44 -16.99 -6.80
C LYS A 41 46.36 -18.07 -6.91
N ARG A 42 45.11 -17.76 -6.52
CA ARG A 42 43.94 -18.51 -6.98
C ARG A 42 43.55 -18.03 -8.36
N ARG A 43 43.56 -18.97 -9.31
CA ARG A 43 43.23 -18.83 -10.71
C ARG A 43 41.72 -18.58 -10.86
N THR A 44 41.34 -17.44 -11.43
CA THR A 44 39.94 -17.05 -11.68
C THR A 44 39.37 -17.87 -12.84
N THR A 45 38.34 -18.67 -12.59
CA THR A 45 37.47 -19.24 -13.63
C THR A 45 36.35 -18.25 -13.96
N PRO A 46 36.00 -18.04 -15.24
CA PRO A 46 34.87 -17.18 -15.61
C PRO A 46 33.53 -17.78 -15.11
N PRO A 47 32.52 -16.96 -14.79
CA PRO A 47 31.25 -17.45 -14.29
C PRO A 47 30.50 -18.24 -15.37
N SER A 48 30.05 -19.46 -15.01
CA SER A 48 29.13 -20.27 -15.80
C SER A 48 27.77 -19.57 -15.93
N ALA A 49 27.17 -19.62 -17.12
CA ALA A 49 25.82 -19.12 -17.36
C ALA A 49 24.77 -19.88 -16.50
N PRO A 50 23.69 -19.22 -16.06
CA PRO A 50 22.66 -19.82 -15.20
C PRO A 50 21.79 -20.86 -15.96
N THR A 51 21.82 -22.11 -15.53
CA THR A 51 21.09 -23.25 -16.14
C THR A 51 19.62 -23.36 -15.69
N ARG A 52 18.89 -22.25 -15.54
CA ARG A 52 17.43 -22.30 -15.32
C ARG A 52 16.73 -21.01 -15.72
N GLN A 53 16.30 -20.94 -16.98
CA GLN A 53 15.37 -19.91 -17.44
C GLN A 53 13.93 -20.31 -17.07
N SER A 54 13.17 -19.41 -16.45
CA SER A 54 11.74 -19.61 -16.18
C SER A 54 10.93 -19.56 -17.48
N ARG A 55 9.97 -20.47 -17.62
CA ARG A 55 9.07 -20.64 -18.79
C ARG A 55 8.43 -19.35 -19.32
N ARG A 56 8.19 -18.34 -18.47
CA ARG A 56 7.66 -17.02 -18.85
C ARG A 56 8.52 -16.21 -19.83
N ILE A 57 9.84 -16.44 -19.88
CA ILE A 57 10.74 -15.68 -20.75
C ILE A 57 10.91 -16.37 -22.12
N ALA A 58 10.62 -17.67 -22.22
CA ALA A 58 10.76 -18.45 -23.46
C ALA A 58 9.51 -18.38 -24.37
N GLU A 59 8.33 -18.05 -23.82
CA GLU A 59 7.07 -18.03 -24.58
C GLU A 59 6.70 -16.63 -25.13
N ALA A 60 7.50 -15.60 -24.87
CA ALA A 60 7.28 -14.25 -25.41
C ALA A 60 7.84 -14.08 -26.83
N SER A 61 7.38 -14.92 -27.76
CA SER A 61 7.64 -14.77 -29.20
C SER A 61 6.31 -14.83 -29.94
N THR A 62 5.69 -13.66 -30.14
CA THR A 62 4.86 -13.31 -31.31
C THR A 62 4.25 -11.92 -31.07
N LYS A 63 4.97 -10.87 -31.51
CA LYS A 63 4.32 -9.58 -31.81
C LYS A 63 3.85 -9.67 -33.27
N PRO A 64 2.58 -9.42 -33.60
CA PRO A 64 2.18 -9.20 -34.98
C PRO A 64 2.73 -7.85 -35.44
N SER A 65 3.49 -7.90 -36.53
CA SER A 65 3.94 -6.74 -37.32
C SER A 65 2.82 -6.31 -38.26
N TYR A 66 2.61 -5.01 -38.44
CA TYR A 66 1.77 -4.48 -39.52
C TYR A 66 2.50 -3.36 -40.28
N ASN A 67 2.51 -3.55 -41.60
CA ASN A 67 2.88 -2.68 -42.72
C ASN A 67 4.34 -2.26 -42.96
N GLU A 68 4.93 -2.90 -43.96
CA GLU A 68 5.85 -2.29 -44.91
C GLU A 68 5.06 -1.60 -46.04
N GLU A 69 5.50 -0.41 -46.45
CA GLU A 69 5.46 0.01 -47.86
C GLU A 69 6.60 1.01 -48.16
N LEU A 70 7.65 0.46 -48.77
CA LEU A 70 8.48 0.94 -49.89
C LEU A 70 9.03 2.39 -49.96
N GLY A 71 10.35 2.50 -50.22
CA GLY A 71 10.91 3.65 -50.95
C GLY A 71 12.40 4.01 -50.76
N ASP A 72 13.30 3.09 -51.12
CA ASP A 72 14.65 3.24 -51.75
C ASP A 72 15.61 4.44 -51.47
N ALA A 73 16.88 4.11 -51.13
CA ALA A 73 18.15 4.54 -51.79
C ALA A 73 19.39 4.73 -50.86
N SER A 74 20.40 3.87 -51.07
CA SER A 74 21.89 4.03 -51.05
C SER A 74 22.66 4.81 -49.94
N GLY A 75 23.66 4.14 -49.30
CA GLY A 75 24.65 4.71 -48.34
C GLY A 75 25.91 5.36 -48.99
N PRO A 76 27.11 5.44 -48.35
CA PRO A 76 27.52 5.16 -46.96
C PRO A 76 28.53 6.18 -46.30
N GLN A 77 28.82 5.97 -44.99
CA GLN A 77 30.04 6.30 -44.19
C GLN A 77 30.47 7.77 -43.89
N THR A 78 30.56 8.14 -42.59
CA THR A 78 31.78 8.52 -41.82
C THR A 78 31.56 9.52 -40.66
N SER A 79 32.15 9.18 -39.51
CA SER A 79 32.78 9.97 -38.42
C SER A 79 32.36 11.42 -38.02
N PHE A 80 32.06 11.54 -36.72
CA PHE A 80 32.55 12.51 -35.71
C PHE A 80 32.45 14.05 -35.88
N LYS A 81 31.84 14.62 -34.81
CA LYS A 81 32.21 15.83 -34.02
C LYS A 81 31.61 17.21 -34.37
N THR A 82 30.91 17.71 -33.34
CA THR A 82 30.89 19.08 -32.75
C THR A 82 30.36 20.26 -33.58
N ARG A 83 29.43 21.02 -32.97
CA ARG A 83 29.53 22.46 -32.60
C ARG A 83 28.12 23.01 -32.28
N LYS A 84 27.81 23.33 -31.02
CA LYS A 84 27.93 24.63 -30.31
C LYS A 84 26.84 25.67 -30.67
N GLN A 85 25.94 25.86 -29.71
CA GLN A 85 25.27 27.07 -29.21
C GLN A 85 25.03 28.28 -30.12
N SER A 86 23.78 28.75 -30.09
CA SER A 86 23.27 30.08 -29.68
C SER A 86 21.97 30.32 -30.46
N ARG A 87 20.95 31.09 -30.07
CA ARG A 87 20.66 32.15 -29.09
C ARG A 87 19.10 32.27 -29.19
N ALA A 88 18.30 32.57 -28.18
CA ALA A 88 18.12 33.90 -27.61
C ALA A 88 16.96 33.86 -26.59
N ASN A 89 17.05 34.73 -25.58
CA ASN A 89 16.00 35.12 -24.64
C ASN A 89 14.79 35.73 -25.35
N TYR A 90 13.60 35.60 -24.76
CA TYR A 90 12.74 36.76 -24.43
C TYR A 90 11.64 36.39 -23.40
N ASN A 91 11.46 37.26 -22.41
CA ASN A 91 10.40 37.23 -21.40
C ASN A 91 9.09 37.81 -21.95
N ASN A 92 7.93 37.28 -21.50
CA ASN A 92 6.67 37.97 -21.15
C ASN A 92 5.63 36.88 -20.80
N ALA A 93 5.10 36.78 -19.58
CA ALA A 93 4.06 37.60 -18.94
C ALA A 93 2.64 37.28 -19.46
N VAL A 94 1.82 36.73 -18.54
CA VAL A 94 0.33 36.63 -18.51
C VAL A 94 -0.24 35.64 -19.55
N GLU A 95 -0.99 34.60 -19.18
CA GLU A 95 -2.39 34.72 -18.78
C GLU A 95 -2.90 33.41 -18.14
N SER A 96 -3.58 33.54 -17.01
CA SER A 96 -4.37 32.48 -16.39
C SER A 96 -5.58 32.18 -17.27
N THR A 97 -5.60 31.02 -17.91
CA THR A 97 -6.84 30.44 -18.44
C THR A 97 -7.25 29.30 -17.52
N SER A 98 -8.14 29.62 -16.58
CA SER A 98 -9.07 28.67 -15.99
C SER A 98 -9.96 28.15 -17.11
N SER A 99 -9.62 27.00 -17.66
CA SER A 99 -10.52 26.22 -18.50
C SER A 99 -10.92 24.98 -17.69
N ASP A 100 -12.02 25.12 -16.96
CA ASP A 100 -12.83 23.96 -16.56
C ASP A 100 -13.13 23.14 -17.82
N PRO A 101 -12.90 21.82 -17.83
CA PRO A 101 -13.25 21.01 -18.98
C PRO A 101 -14.77 20.91 -19.02
N GLU A 102 -15.37 21.61 -19.98
CA GLU A 102 -16.78 21.50 -20.31
C GLU A 102 -17.06 20.07 -20.79
N SER A 103 -17.41 19.21 -19.83
CA SER A 103 -17.69 17.79 -20.04
C SER A 103 -18.96 17.62 -20.89
N ASP A 104 -18.82 16.96 -22.03
CA ASP A 104 -19.89 16.58 -22.97
C ASP A 104 -21.12 15.96 -22.25
N PRO A 105 -22.36 16.38 -22.56
CA PRO A 105 -23.58 15.79 -22.00
C PRO A 105 -23.67 14.27 -22.10
N GLN A 106 -23.04 13.66 -23.11
CA GLN A 106 -23.03 12.21 -23.30
C GLN A 106 -22.13 11.49 -22.29
N THR A 107 -20.94 12.06 -21.98
CA THR A 107 -20.07 11.52 -20.93
C THR A 107 -20.70 11.68 -19.55
N ARG A 108 -21.40 12.80 -19.26
CA ARG A 108 -22.12 12.98 -17.98
C ARG A 108 -23.19 11.90 -17.72
N LYS A 109 -23.91 11.46 -18.74
CA LYS A 109 -24.90 10.37 -18.62
C LYS A 109 -24.22 9.02 -18.36
N ASP A 110 -23.06 8.79 -18.97
CA ASP A 110 -22.26 7.58 -18.76
C ASP A 110 -21.67 7.53 -17.34
N VAL A 111 -21.08 8.64 -16.86
CA VAL A 111 -20.56 8.75 -15.48
C VAL A 111 -21.65 8.46 -14.45
N LYS A 112 -22.84 9.06 -14.62
CA LYS A 112 -23.95 8.83 -13.69
C LYS A 112 -24.45 7.39 -13.75
N SER A 113 -24.52 6.79 -14.94
CA SER A 113 -24.89 5.38 -15.10
C SER A 113 -23.89 4.45 -14.42
N ILE A 114 -22.59 4.74 -14.54
CA ILE A 114 -21.50 4.00 -13.88
C ILE A 114 -21.63 4.12 -12.35
N GLN A 115 -21.80 5.34 -11.83
CA GLN A 115 -21.98 5.59 -10.39
C GLN A 115 -23.24 4.92 -9.84
N ASP A 116 -24.37 5.06 -10.53
CA ASP A 116 -25.63 4.44 -10.16
C ASP A 116 -25.51 2.90 -10.15
N GLY A 117 -24.69 2.33 -11.04
CA GLY A 117 -24.38 0.91 -11.09
C GLY A 117 -23.66 0.41 -9.84
N TRP A 118 -22.72 1.18 -9.29
CA TRP A 118 -21.96 0.78 -8.10
C TRP A 118 -22.79 0.71 -6.82
N THR A 119 -23.83 1.52 -6.72
CA THR A 119 -24.75 1.51 -5.58
C THR A 119 -25.94 0.57 -5.77
N ARG A 120 -26.11 0.01 -6.98
CA ARG A 120 -27.22 -0.88 -7.33
C ARG A 120 -26.90 -2.34 -7.00
N TRP A 121 -26.58 -2.60 -5.74
CA TRP A 121 -26.51 -3.96 -5.22
C TRP A 121 -27.52 -4.13 -4.08
N LYS A 122 -27.85 -5.39 -3.78
CA LYS A 122 -28.71 -5.75 -2.67
C LYS A 122 -27.95 -6.68 -1.74
N ALA A 123 -28.25 -6.60 -0.45
CA ALA A 123 -27.73 -7.57 0.51
C ALA A 123 -28.35 -8.94 0.21
N GLU A 124 -27.51 -9.93 0.00
CA GLU A 124 -27.89 -11.32 -0.25
C GLU A 124 -27.59 -12.22 0.95
N ALA A 125 -26.71 -11.77 1.85
CA ALA A 125 -26.27 -12.51 3.02
C ALA A 125 -26.40 -11.68 4.29
N ASP A 126 -26.57 -12.37 5.41
CA ASP A 126 -26.62 -11.76 6.73
C ASP A 126 -25.26 -11.21 7.18
N GLN A 127 -25.31 -10.34 8.18
CA GLN A 127 -24.11 -9.80 8.83
C GLN A 127 -23.33 -10.92 9.53
N PRO A 128 -21.98 -10.81 9.59
CA PRO A 128 -21.16 -11.84 10.21
C PRO A 128 -21.37 -11.91 11.73
N THR A 129 -21.14 -13.09 12.29
CA THR A 129 -21.11 -13.28 13.75
C THR A 129 -19.68 -13.27 14.26
N ARG A 130 -19.42 -12.65 15.42
CA ARG A 130 -18.11 -12.67 16.06
C ARG A 130 -18.00 -13.87 17.00
N ASN A 131 -16.94 -14.66 16.88
CA ASN A 131 -16.69 -15.78 17.79
C ASN A 131 -15.92 -15.35 19.05
N ALA A 132 -15.74 -16.30 19.98
CA ALA A 132 -15.00 -16.09 21.22
C ALA A 132 -13.52 -15.70 20.99
N SER A 133 -12.93 -16.10 19.86
CA SER A 133 -11.58 -15.70 19.45
C SER A 133 -11.52 -14.30 18.83
N GLY A 134 -12.65 -13.61 18.68
CA GLY A 134 -12.75 -12.28 18.11
C GLY A 134 -12.72 -12.22 16.57
N GLU A 135 -12.79 -13.38 15.90
CA GLU A 135 -12.89 -13.49 14.43
C GLU A 135 -14.35 -13.41 13.99
N PHE A 136 -14.57 -12.79 12.83
CA PHE A 136 -15.87 -12.70 12.17
C PHE A 136 -16.06 -13.88 11.23
N GLN A 137 -17.23 -14.52 11.32
CA GLN A 137 -17.61 -15.65 10.48
C GLN A 137 -18.74 -15.27 9.54
N PHE A 138 -18.53 -15.54 8.25
CA PHE A 138 -19.52 -15.36 7.19
C PHE A 138 -20.01 -16.73 6.74
N GLU A 139 -21.32 -16.98 6.81
CA GLU A 139 -21.90 -18.27 6.45
C GLU A 139 -21.57 -18.67 5.01
N SER A 140 -21.69 -17.72 4.08
CA SER A 140 -21.33 -17.91 2.67
C SER A 140 -19.85 -18.25 2.42
N HIS A 141 -18.94 -17.86 3.32
CA HIS A 141 -17.49 -17.94 3.11
C HIS A 141 -16.76 -18.27 4.44
N PRO A 142 -16.86 -19.51 4.93
CA PRO A 142 -16.36 -19.90 6.26
C PRO A 142 -14.83 -19.81 6.41
N ASP A 143 -14.10 -19.75 5.31
CA ASP A 143 -12.64 -19.59 5.30
C ASP A 143 -12.18 -18.13 5.40
N PHE A 144 -13.08 -17.17 5.20
CA PHE A 144 -12.78 -15.75 5.31
C PHE A 144 -13.08 -15.31 6.74
N ARG A 145 -12.02 -15.14 7.53
CA ARG A 145 -12.10 -14.90 8.99
C ARG A 145 -11.31 -13.65 9.40
N PRO A 146 -11.69 -12.46 8.92
CA PRO A 146 -11.13 -11.22 9.46
C PRO A 146 -11.50 -11.09 10.94
N ASN A 147 -10.69 -10.38 11.73
CA ASN A 147 -10.97 -10.17 13.16
C ASN A 147 -11.18 -8.71 13.54
N LYS A 148 -11.28 -7.85 12.52
CA LYS A 148 -11.70 -6.45 12.58
C LYS A 148 -12.87 -6.20 11.64
N SER A 149 -13.86 -5.41 12.07
CA SER A 149 -14.95 -4.94 11.23
C SER A 149 -14.54 -3.70 10.43
N PRO A 150 -15.24 -3.36 9.34
CA PRO A 150 -15.05 -2.09 8.65
C PRO A 150 -15.22 -0.89 9.57
N GLU A 151 -16.19 -0.94 10.49
CA GLU A 151 -16.41 0.11 11.49
C GLU A 151 -15.20 0.25 12.44
N GLU A 152 -14.69 -0.86 12.98
CA GLU A 152 -13.49 -0.85 13.84
C GLU A 152 -12.30 -0.25 13.07
N ILE A 153 -12.09 -0.63 11.80
CA ILE A 153 -10.98 -0.14 10.96
C ILE A 153 -11.10 1.37 10.67
N ILE A 154 -12.31 1.87 10.46
CA ILE A 154 -12.58 3.29 10.25
C ILE A 154 -12.31 4.08 11.53
N ARG A 155 -12.88 3.63 12.67
CA ARG A 155 -12.79 4.34 13.95
C ARG A 155 -11.39 4.33 14.54
N GLU A 156 -10.64 3.24 14.36
CA GLU A 156 -9.23 3.14 14.77
C GLU A 156 -8.28 3.94 13.86
N GLY A 157 -8.79 4.54 12.78
CA GLY A 157 -7.99 5.27 11.81
C GLY A 157 -7.23 4.34 10.87
N SER A 158 -7.52 4.48 9.58
CA SER A 158 -6.89 3.69 8.52
C SER A 158 -6.66 4.53 7.28
N PHE A 159 -5.71 4.11 6.45
CA PHE A 159 -5.36 4.76 5.18
C PHE A 159 -5.09 6.27 5.30
N GLY A 160 -4.60 6.70 6.47
CA GLY A 160 -4.28 8.08 6.78
C GLY A 160 -5.47 9.03 6.62
N GLY A 161 -6.69 8.54 6.79
CA GLY A 161 -7.91 9.35 6.66
C GLY A 161 -8.27 9.76 5.24
N SER A 162 -7.57 9.24 4.24
CA SER A 162 -7.67 9.69 2.84
C SER A 162 -8.30 8.67 1.90
N TYR A 163 -8.83 7.55 2.41
CA TYR A 163 -9.30 6.46 1.54
C TYR A 163 -10.48 6.88 0.65
N TRP A 164 -11.35 7.74 1.15
CA TRP A 164 -12.57 8.21 0.48
C TRP A 164 -12.45 9.63 -0.09
N ARG A 165 -11.24 10.18 -0.16
CA ARG A 165 -11.00 11.48 -0.81
C ARG A 165 -11.45 11.48 -2.28
N PRO A 166 -11.66 12.66 -2.90
CA PRO A 166 -11.82 12.78 -4.34
C PRO A 166 -10.68 12.06 -5.08
N LEU A 167 -11.03 11.10 -5.92
CA LEU A 167 -10.10 10.22 -6.61
C LEU A 167 -10.37 10.27 -8.12
N PHE A 168 -9.40 10.76 -8.89
CA PHE A 168 -9.47 10.67 -10.35
C PHE A 168 -9.02 9.28 -10.82
N SER A 169 -9.94 8.49 -11.37
CA SER A 169 -9.63 7.20 -11.99
C SER A 169 -9.17 7.42 -13.42
N LYS A 170 -7.94 7.02 -13.74
CA LYS A 170 -7.41 7.12 -15.12
C LYS A 170 -8.08 6.12 -16.04
N HIS A 171 -8.50 4.97 -15.51
CA HIS A 171 -9.16 3.93 -16.28
C HIS A 171 -10.56 4.38 -16.72
N LEU A 172 -11.32 5.01 -15.82
CA LEU A 172 -12.68 5.45 -16.09
C LEU A 172 -12.75 6.88 -16.65
N GLY A 173 -11.70 7.69 -16.47
CA GLY A 173 -11.69 9.09 -16.90
C GLY A 173 -12.60 10.00 -16.06
N ILE A 174 -12.93 9.60 -14.84
CA ILE A 174 -13.87 10.31 -13.96
C ILE A 174 -13.30 10.52 -12.56
N THR A 175 -13.78 11.57 -11.89
CA THR A 175 -13.51 11.80 -10.46
C THR A 175 -14.59 11.12 -9.62
N ILE A 176 -14.17 10.18 -8.79
CA ILE A 176 -14.99 9.49 -7.80
C ILE A 176 -14.95 10.29 -6.50
N GLN A 177 -16.12 10.65 -5.99
CA GLN A 177 -16.30 11.42 -4.76
C GLN A 177 -17.64 11.08 -4.11
N ASP A 178 -17.79 11.41 -2.83
CA ASP A 178 -19.01 11.18 -2.03
C ASP A 178 -19.48 9.72 -1.91
N ASP A 179 -18.72 8.75 -2.41
CA ASP A 179 -19.08 7.34 -2.38
C ASP A 179 -19.01 6.71 -0.98
N TRP A 180 -18.34 7.37 -0.02
CA TRP A 180 -18.40 7.01 1.39
C TRP A 180 -19.81 7.13 2.01
N ARG A 181 -20.73 7.86 1.37
CA ARG A 181 -22.12 8.00 1.84
C ARG A 181 -22.91 6.71 1.76
N GLU A 182 -22.39 5.68 1.08
CA GLU A 182 -22.97 4.34 1.09
C GLU A 182 -22.75 3.61 2.43
N LEU A 183 -21.78 4.06 3.24
CA LEU A 183 -21.48 3.46 4.52
C LEU A 183 -22.64 3.69 5.50
N PRO A 184 -22.97 2.71 6.36
CA PRO A 184 -23.99 2.88 7.38
C PRO A 184 -23.69 4.10 8.26
N SER A 185 -24.72 4.91 8.53
CA SER A 185 -24.57 6.12 9.36
C SER A 185 -24.07 5.82 10.77
N SER A 186 -24.30 4.60 11.27
CA SER A 186 -23.76 4.14 12.56
C SER A 186 -22.23 4.08 12.58
N TRP A 187 -21.59 3.78 11.44
CA TRP A 187 -20.12 3.70 11.35
C TRP A 187 -19.46 5.07 11.39
N THR A 188 -20.14 6.09 10.87
CA THR A 188 -19.65 7.47 10.80
C THR A 188 -20.20 8.36 11.90
N ALA A 189 -21.16 7.88 12.70
CA ALA A 189 -21.72 8.61 13.83
C ALA A 189 -20.63 8.97 14.84
N GLY A 190 -20.50 10.28 15.10
CA GLY A 190 -19.51 10.85 16.02
C GLY A 190 -18.08 10.90 15.49
N LEU A 191 -17.86 10.53 14.22
CA LEU A 191 -16.55 10.57 13.57
C LEU A 191 -16.37 11.89 12.80
N ASN A 192 -15.17 12.48 12.85
CA ASN A 192 -14.82 13.56 11.96
C ASN A 192 -14.55 13.00 10.55
N VAL A 193 -15.56 13.08 9.67
CA VAL A 193 -15.49 12.51 8.31
C VAL A 193 -14.35 13.12 7.49
N ASP A 194 -14.14 14.44 7.60
CA ASP A 194 -13.11 15.16 6.84
C ASP A 194 -11.70 14.71 7.21
N GLU A 195 -11.51 14.31 8.47
CA GLU A 195 -10.23 13.84 8.98
C GLU A 195 -10.02 12.34 8.76
N TYR A 196 -11.04 11.51 9.03
CA TYR A 196 -10.90 10.05 9.05
C TYR A 196 -11.26 9.35 7.74
N LEU A 197 -11.94 10.01 6.80
CA LEU A 197 -12.40 9.39 5.56
C LEU A 197 -12.00 10.17 4.30
N THR A 198 -12.22 11.49 4.30
CA THR A 198 -12.15 12.32 3.09
C THR A 198 -10.99 13.31 3.06
N SER A 199 -9.97 13.14 3.92
CA SER A 199 -8.79 14.00 3.90
C SER A 199 -8.07 13.89 2.55
N ASP A 200 -7.78 15.03 1.92
CA ASP A 200 -7.06 15.06 0.64
C ASP A 200 -5.63 14.52 0.78
N ILE A 201 -5.03 14.69 1.96
CA ILE A 201 -3.65 14.32 2.25
C ILE A 201 -3.64 13.17 3.25
N TYR A 202 -2.87 12.12 2.93
CA TYR A 202 -2.64 11.01 3.83
C TYR A 202 -1.95 11.50 5.12
N ASN A 203 -2.61 11.34 6.26
CA ASN A 203 -2.05 11.65 7.57
C ASN A 203 -1.71 10.37 8.35
N PRO A 204 -0.42 10.00 8.49
CA PRO A 204 -0.01 8.81 9.25
C PRO A 204 -0.40 8.85 10.73
N GLU A 205 -0.62 10.03 11.31
CA GLU A 205 -0.89 10.20 12.74
C GLU A 205 -2.30 9.74 13.13
N ILE A 206 -3.22 9.70 12.17
CA ILE A 206 -4.60 9.22 12.37
C ILE A 206 -4.64 7.69 12.47
N ASN A 207 -3.72 7.01 11.78
CA ASN A 207 -3.68 5.56 11.77
C ASN A 207 -3.44 5.00 13.18
N LYS A 208 -4.08 3.88 13.52
CA LYS A 208 -3.90 3.17 14.81
C LYS A 208 -2.44 3.01 15.24
N TYR A 209 -1.55 2.72 14.28
CA TYR A 209 -0.13 2.49 14.55
C TYR A 209 0.77 3.69 14.18
N GLY A 210 0.20 4.86 13.88
CA GLY A 210 0.93 6.12 13.70
C GLY A 210 1.89 6.18 12.52
N VAL A 211 1.76 5.27 11.54
CA VAL A 211 2.70 5.13 10.41
C VAL A 211 1.98 4.99 9.08
N ALA A 212 2.61 5.49 8.02
CA ALA A 212 2.15 5.24 6.66
C ALA A 212 2.51 3.82 6.21
N CYS A 213 1.60 3.17 5.50
CA CYS A 213 1.89 1.90 4.84
C CYS A 213 0.98 1.66 3.64
N GLY A 214 1.40 0.70 2.80
CA GLY A 214 0.63 0.28 1.64
C GLY A 214 0.89 1.16 0.41
N GLN A 215 0.20 0.79 -0.67
CA GLN A 215 0.20 1.52 -1.94
C GLN A 215 -1.06 2.38 -2.03
N SER A 216 -1.03 3.47 -2.80
CA SER A 216 -2.19 4.32 -3.04
C SER A 216 -3.22 3.64 -3.95
N ILE A 217 -4.46 4.16 -4.00
CA ILE A 217 -5.49 3.60 -4.89
C ILE A 217 -5.08 3.75 -6.36
N GLU A 218 -4.40 4.84 -6.72
CA GLU A 218 -3.85 5.04 -8.07
C GLU A 218 -2.79 4.01 -8.43
N GLU A 219 -1.92 3.63 -7.49
CA GLU A 219 -0.94 2.55 -7.70
C GLU A 219 -1.64 1.19 -7.85
N TRP A 220 -2.72 0.97 -7.09
CA TRP A 220 -3.53 -0.24 -7.24
C TRP A 220 -4.22 -0.31 -8.60
N GLU A 221 -4.76 0.82 -9.08
CA GLU A 221 -5.35 0.94 -10.42
C GLU A 221 -4.27 0.65 -11.48
N ALA A 222 -3.11 1.29 -11.39
CA ALA A 222 -2.00 1.10 -12.34
C ALA A 222 -1.48 -0.34 -12.39
N ALA A 223 -1.54 -1.06 -11.27
CA ALA A 223 -1.14 -2.46 -11.19
C ALA A 223 -2.29 -3.47 -11.47
N GLY A 224 -3.48 -2.98 -11.85
CA GLY A 224 -4.62 -3.83 -12.24
C GLY A 224 -5.31 -4.54 -11.07
N TRP A 225 -5.19 -4.00 -9.85
CA TRP A 225 -5.80 -4.56 -8.64
C TRP A 225 -7.22 -4.06 -8.34
N ILE A 226 -7.69 -3.07 -9.11
CA ILE A 226 -9.03 -2.49 -9.00
C ILE A 226 -9.95 -3.19 -10.00
N ALA A 227 -11.12 -3.65 -9.55
CA ALA A 227 -12.18 -4.09 -10.45
C ALA A 227 -13.24 -2.98 -10.54
N HIS A 228 -13.13 -2.15 -11.58
CA HIS A 228 -13.98 -0.98 -11.77
C HIS A 228 -15.47 -1.29 -11.94
N GLU A 229 -15.79 -2.52 -12.35
CA GLU A 229 -17.18 -3.01 -12.44
C GLU A 229 -17.84 -3.18 -11.06
N TYR A 230 -17.05 -3.50 -10.02
CA TYR A 230 -17.55 -3.81 -8.69
C TYR A 230 -17.16 -2.74 -7.68
N ASP A 231 -15.87 -2.49 -7.47
CA ASP A 231 -15.33 -1.63 -6.41
C ASP A 231 -14.18 -0.78 -6.93
N VAL A 232 -14.48 0.49 -7.18
CA VAL A 232 -13.52 1.45 -7.75
C VAL A 232 -12.42 1.88 -6.82
N ARG A 233 -12.61 1.75 -5.50
CA ARG A 233 -11.54 1.97 -4.51
C ARG A 233 -10.81 0.68 -4.13
N GLY A 234 -11.29 -0.47 -4.62
CA GLY A 234 -10.64 -1.76 -4.43
C GLY A 234 -11.01 -2.43 -3.11
N TRP A 235 -10.00 -2.99 -2.42
CA TRP A 235 -10.17 -3.96 -1.33
C TRP A 235 -11.09 -3.48 -0.19
N PHE A 236 -10.87 -2.28 0.35
CA PHE A 236 -11.57 -1.88 1.55
C PHE A 236 -13.03 -1.50 1.25
N GLN A 237 -13.31 -0.89 0.09
CA GLN A 237 -14.68 -0.72 -0.40
C GLN A 237 -15.37 -2.07 -0.64
N TRP A 238 -14.67 -3.02 -1.28
CA TRP A 238 -15.19 -4.38 -1.42
C TRP A 238 -15.54 -4.98 -0.05
N TYR A 239 -14.64 -4.83 0.93
CA TYR A 239 -14.84 -5.38 2.27
C TYR A 239 -16.03 -4.74 2.99
N CYS A 240 -16.22 -3.43 2.89
CA CYS A 240 -17.39 -2.73 3.43
C CYS A 240 -18.69 -3.30 2.86
N ARG A 241 -18.76 -3.48 1.53
CA ARG A 241 -19.96 -3.99 0.86
C ARG A 241 -20.20 -5.48 1.10
N PHE A 242 -19.13 -6.27 1.12
CA PHE A 242 -19.18 -7.68 1.49
C PHE A 242 -19.69 -7.86 2.93
N TRP A 243 -19.25 -7.00 3.86
CA TRP A 243 -19.74 -6.96 5.23
C TRP A 243 -21.23 -6.65 5.33
N MET A 244 -21.70 -5.70 4.52
CA MET A 244 -23.12 -5.35 4.41
C MET A 244 -23.98 -6.39 3.65
N GLY A 245 -23.41 -7.54 3.28
CA GLY A 245 -24.14 -8.65 2.68
C GLY A 245 -24.11 -8.71 1.16
N ARG A 246 -23.38 -7.81 0.47
CA ARG A 246 -23.19 -7.92 -0.99
C ARG A 246 -22.38 -9.17 -1.33
N ARG A 247 -22.81 -9.92 -2.33
CA ARG A 247 -22.02 -10.98 -2.96
C ARG A 247 -21.84 -10.70 -4.44
N CYS A 248 -20.67 -11.00 -4.98
CA CYS A 248 -20.36 -10.74 -6.38
C CYS A 248 -19.26 -11.68 -6.90
N SER A 249 -19.03 -11.66 -8.21
CA SER A 249 -18.04 -12.53 -8.86
C SER A 249 -16.60 -12.22 -8.42
N ASP A 250 -16.33 -11.05 -7.84
CA ASP A 250 -15.00 -10.66 -7.35
C ASP A 250 -14.64 -11.23 -5.96
N ASP A 251 -15.62 -11.80 -5.25
CA ASP A 251 -15.47 -12.20 -3.84
C ASP A 251 -14.30 -13.18 -3.65
N GLU A 252 -14.23 -14.22 -4.50
CA GLU A 252 -13.18 -15.23 -4.41
C GLU A 252 -11.78 -14.66 -4.65
N ARG A 253 -11.67 -13.67 -5.55
CA ARG A 253 -10.39 -13.00 -5.83
C ARG A 253 -9.95 -12.20 -4.60
N GLN A 254 -10.86 -11.46 -3.98
CA GLN A 254 -10.55 -10.61 -2.82
C GLN A 254 -10.26 -11.45 -1.58
N ILE A 255 -11.03 -12.50 -1.32
CA ILE A 255 -10.76 -13.47 -0.24
C ILE A 255 -9.41 -14.15 -0.46
N SER A 256 -9.06 -14.54 -1.70
CA SER A 256 -7.75 -15.10 -2.02
C SER A 256 -6.60 -14.13 -1.71
N ARG A 257 -6.77 -12.83 -2.00
CA ARG A 257 -5.78 -11.79 -1.67
C ARG A 257 -5.64 -11.62 -0.17
N TRP A 258 -6.75 -11.57 0.56
CA TRP A 258 -6.75 -11.52 2.02
C TRP A 258 -6.01 -12.72 2.62
N LYS A 259 -6.33 -13.95 2.18
CA LYS A 259 -5.66 -15.18 2.63
C LYS A 259 -4.14 -15.09 2.44
N LYS A 260 -3.68 -14.59 1.28
CA LYS A 260 -2.24 -14.40 0.98
C LYS A 260 -1.58 -13.30 1.81
N CYS A 261 -2.33 -12.27 2.22
CA CYS A 261 -1.80 -11.17 3.01
C CYS A 261 -1.77 -11.51 4.50
N VAL A 262 -2.91 -11.89 5.07
CA VAL A 262 -3.12 -12.00 6.52
C VAL A 262 -3.91 -13.23 6.96
N GLY A 263 -4.28 -14.13 6.03
CA GLY A 263 -4.79 -15.46 6.41
C GLY A 263 -3.76 -16.29 7.17
N GLU A 264 -4.10 -17.53 7.53
CA GLU A 264 -3.26 -18.40 8.36
C GLU A 264 -1.79 -18.49 7.89
N THR A 265 -1.58 -18.60 6.58
CA THR A 265 -0.24 -18.63 5.96
C THR A 265 0.16 -17.31 5.30
N GLY A 266 -0.57 -16.24 5.59
CA GLY A 266 -0.42 -14.93 4.98
C GLY A 266 0.96 -14.31 5.21
N ARG A 267 1.48 -13.64 4.17
CA ARG A 267 2.81 -13.04 4.16
C ARG A 267 3.02 -12.09 5.33
N TRP A 268 2.11 -11.13 5.52
CA TRP A 268 2.26 -10.07 6.50
C TRP A 268 2.02 -10.58 7.92
N ARG A 269 1.00 -11.43 8.12
CA ARG A 269 0.76 -12.11 9.40
C ARG A 269 1.99 -12.90 9.84
N ARG A 270 2.59 -13.72 8.97
CA ARG A 270 3.79 -14.51 9.30
C ARG A 270 5.03 -13.64 9.56
N ILE A 271 5.22 -12.56 8.79
CA ILE A 271 6.31 -11.60 9.05
C ILE A 271 6.14 -11.00 10.45
N LEU A 272 4.92 -10.62 10.81
CA LEU A 272 4.61 -10.00 12.09
C LEU A 272 4.87 -10.96 13.25
N LEU A 273 4.29 -12.16 13.21
CA LEU A 273 4.48 -13.18 14.24
C LEU A 273 5.95 -13.57 14.44
N LYS A 274 6.75 -13.66 13.36
CA LYS A 274 8.19 -13.87 13.47
C LYS A 274 8.91 -12.74 14.21
N LYS A 275 8.46 -11.50 14.08
CA LYS A 275 9.04 -10.35 14.81
C LYS A 275 8.71 -10.42 16.29
N TYR A 276 7.48 -10.79 16.65
CA TYR A 276 7.10 -11.06 18.04
C TYR A 276 8.01 -12.13 18.67
N VAL A 277 8.18 -13.27 17.99
CA VAL A 277 9.06 -14.35 18.45
C VAL A 277 10.52 -13.90 18.56
N ALA A 278 11.03 -13.16 17.58
CA ALA A 278 12.42 -12.67 17.58
C ALA A 278 12.71 -11.70 18.73
N LEU A 279 11.71 -10.92 19.15
CA LEU A 279 11.79 -10.03 20.31
C LEU A 279 11.52 -10.74 21.64
N GLY A 280 11.21 -12.05 21.62
CA GLY A 280 10.89 -12.82 22.82
C GLY A 280 9.54 -12.47 23.44
N ILE A 281 8.67 -11.77 22.72
CA ILE A 281 7.35 -11.35 23.20
C ILE A 281 6.39 -12.53 23.14
N ARG A 282 5.71 -12.78 24.26
CA ARG A 282 4.76 -13.90 24.43
C ARG A 282 3.34 -13.45 24.69
N THR A 283 3.13 -12.17 24.96
CA THR A 283 1.84 -11.59 25.29
C THR A 283 1.49 -10.51 24.28
N VAL A 284 0.26 -10.53 23.79
CA VAL A 284 -0.34 -9.50 22.94
C VAL A 284 -1.61 -9.04 23.62
N PHE A 285 -1.64 -7.78 24.03
CA PHE A 285 -2.85 -7.18 24.57
C PHE A 285 -3.78 -6.80 23.43
N ALA A 286 -5.05 -7.17 23.56
CA ALA A 286 -6.08 -6.93 22.56
C ALA A 286 -6.68 -5.50 22.65
N ASP A 287 -6.20 -4.68 23.57
CA ASP A 287 -6.81 -3.42 23.99
C ASP A 287 -5.75 -2.32 24.17
N ASP A 288 -6.22 -1.08 24.06
CA ASP A 288 -5.48 0.17 23.85
C ASP A 288 -4.68 0.62 25.09
N GLY A 289 -4.67 -0.21 26.13
CA GLY A 289 -3.90 -0.04 27.36
C GLY A 289 -2.45 -0.48 27.16
N ARG A 290 -1.74 0.15 26.22
CA ARG A 290 -0.29 0.02 26.16
C ARG A 290 0.31 0.71 27.37
N ASP A 291 1.07 -0.03 28.16
CA ASP A 291 1.99 0.59 29.09
C ASP A 291 3.02 1.39 28.27
N GLU A 292 3.42 2.58 28.76
CA GLU A 292 4.34 3.49 28.05
C GLU A 292 5.70 2.85 27.67
N ASP A 293 6.01 1.69 28.26
CA ASP A 293 7.25 0.93 28.09
C ASP A 293 7.12 -0.28 27.13
N GLU A 294 5.96 -0.52 26.50
CA GLU A 294 5.76 -1.68 25.64
C GLU A 294 6.47 -1.53 24.28
N VAL A 295 7.20 -2.58 23.87
CA VAL A 295 8.00 -2.56 22.64
C VAL A 295 7.09 -2.65 21.41
N ASP A 296 7.09 -1.58 20.60
CA ASP A 296 6.36 -1.54 19.33
C ASP A 296 6.92 -2.55 18.30
N VAL A 297 6.19 -3.65 18.10
CA VAL A 297 6.61 -4.72 17.18
C VAL A 297 6.33 -4.33 15.73
N SER A 298 7.19 -3.52 15.13
CA SER A 298 7.09 -3.15 13.71
C SER A 298 5.72 -2.53 13.32
N PRO A 299 5.48 -1.27 13.70
CA PRO A 299 4.24 -0.54 13.43
C PRO A 299 3.76 -0.61 11.98
N VAL A 300 4.68 -0.58 11.01
CA VAL A 300 4.33 -0.61 9.57
C VAL A 300 3.66 -1.93 9.16
N VAL A 301 4.10 -3.05 9.73
CA VAL A 301 3.52 -4.37 9.41
C VAL A 301 2.18 -4.53 10.13
N HIS A 302 2.05 -4.02 11.36
CA HIS A 302 0.77 -3.93 12.05
C HIS A 302 -0.24 -3.12 11.25
N GLN A 303 0.11 -1.91 10.82
CA GLN A 303 -0.77 -1.06 10.02
C GLN A 303 -1.15 -1.75 8.71
N THR A 304 -0.20 -2.43 8.07
CA THR A 304 -0.48 -3.22 6.86
C THR A 304 -1.51 -4.31 7.16
N CYS A 305 -1.34 -5.07 8.24
CA CYS A 305 -2.30 -6.09 8.66
C CYS A 305 -3.68 -5.50 8.98
N HIS A 306 -3.72 -4.35 9.65
CA HIS A 306 -4.93 -3.64 10.03
C HIS A 306 -5.76 -3.23 8.81
N HIS A 307 -5.12 -2.69 7.76
CA HIS A 307 -5.78 -2.38 6.48
C HIS A 307 -6.38 -3.62 5.78
N TRP A 308 -5.88 -4.82 6.10
CA TRP A 308 -6.42 -6.10 5.64
C TRP A 308 -7.38 -6.74 6.65
N ALA A 309 -7.95 -5.97 7.58
CA ALA A 309 -8.91 -6.42 8.59
C ALA A 309 -8.36 -7.51 9.53
N TYR A 310 -7.07 -7.43 9.86
CA TYR A 310 -6.40 -8.35 10.76
C TYR A 310 -5.57 -7.61 11.82
N GLU A 311 -5.76 -8.00 13.07
CA GLU A 311 -4.92 -7.65 14.20
C GLU A 311 -4.37 -8.91 14.86
N VAL A 312 -3.13 -8.88 15.34
CA VAL A 312 -2.55 -10.02 16.04
C VAL A 312 -3.28 -10.21 17.36
N ARG A 313 -3.62 -11.46 17.66
CA ARG A 313 -4.24 -11.87 18.93
C ARG A 313 -3.36 -12.90 19.64
N GLN A 314 -3.57 -13.03 20.94
CA GLN A 314 -2.79 -13.90 21.82
C GLN A 314 -2.79 -15.35 21.33
N ASP A 315 -3.94 -15.87 20.94
CA ASP A 315 -4.11 -17.24 20.44
C ASP A 315 -3.30 -17.52 19.17
N ALA A 316 -3.20 -16.54 18.26
CA ALA A 316 -2.41 -16.66 17.05
C ALA A 316 -0.90 -16.65 17.35
N LEU A 317 -0.47 -15.84 18.33
CA LEU A 317 0.92 -15.81 18.77
C LEU A 317 1.31 -17.11 19.49
N GLU A 318 0.47 -17.62 20.38
CA GLU A 318 0.70 -18.88 21.11
C GLU A 318 0.83 -20.07 20.16
N ARG A 319 -0.10 -20.19 19.19
CA ARG A 319 -0.02 -21.22 18.14
C ARG A 319 1.28 -21.13 17.35
N PHE A 320 1.70 -19.91 16.99
CA PHE A 320 2.94 -19.72 16.25
C PHE A 320 4.18 -20.08 17.09
N TRP A 321 4.18 -19.83 18.40
CA TRP A 321 5.24 -20.27 19.31
C TRP A 321 5.29 -21.79 19.48
N ALA A 322 4.14 -22.46 19.51
CA ALA A 322 4.05 -23.91 19.66
C ALA A 322 4.48 -24.65 18.40
N ASP A 323 3.94 -24.25 17.24
CA ASP A 323 4.02 -25.03 16.00
C ASP A 323 4.94 -24.42 14.93
N GLY A 324 5.38 -23.16 15.12
CA GLY A 324 6.15 -22.40 14.14
C GLY A 324 5.37 -22.08 12.85
N ARG A 325 4.05 -22.27 12.87
CA ARG A 325 3.17 -22.17 11.70
C ARG A 325 2.12 -21.12 11.87
#